data_AF-A0A927LNQ3-F1
#
_entry.id   AF-A0A927LNQ3-F1
#
_cell.length_a   1.000
_cell.length_b   1.000
_cell.length_c   1.000
_cell.angle_alpha   90.00
_cell.angle_beta   90.00
_cell.angle_gamma   90.00
#
_symmetry.space_group_name_H-M   'P 1'
#
loop_
_entity.id
_entity.type
_entity.pdbx_description
1 polymer ?
#
loop_
_entity_poly.entity_id
_entity_poly.type
_entity_poly.pdbx_seq_one_letter_code
_entity_poly.pdbx_strand_id
1 'polypeptide(L)'
;MAILSNFGQRVRELRLKAGMSQEALAVRCGMDRSYIGGVERGERNISLENISIITNALDVDMSYFFDNERFSMHSAYVKSEYERALSERFVYHIDFDEQVISWQVKGVLSADDVGKLSFDLKIACTYLTKGHIRLLIDNRGMVANGHPFVFSPDTNERIEELQKWMFPHCQKVAVLCNSKLMKNQMDRLGSRTGMKQISRHFYKDGNEDVVAQAYAFLGITHNPLVTPEPIG
;
A
#
# COMPACT_ATOMS: atom_id res chain seq x y z
N MET A 1 -17.14 -3.92 -22.61
CA MET A 1 -16.78 -4.98 -21.64
C MET A 1 -15.59 -4.50 -20.83
N ALA A 2 -15.79 -4.12 -19.56
CA ALA A 2 -14.74 -3.49 -18.74
C ALA A 2 -13.53 -4.40 -18.50
N ILE A 3 -13.73 -5.72 -18.33
CA ILE A 3 -12.68 -6.64 -17.87
C ILE A 3 -11.50 -6.80 -18.84
N LEU A 4 -11.75 -6.92 -20.15
CA LEU A 4 -10.69 -7.09 -21.15
C LEU A 4 -9.85 -5.81 -21.30
N SER A 5 -10.51 -4.65 -21.31
CA SER A 5 -9.84 -3.35 -21.33
C SER A 5 -9.00 -3.16 -20.06
N ASN A 6 -9.55 -3.48 -18.89
CA ASN A 6 -8.86 -3.38 -17.61
C ASN A 6 -7.64 -4.29 -17.55
N PHE A 7 -7.77 -5.54 -18.02
CA PHE A 7 -6.66 -6.47 -18.15
C PHE A 7 -5.56 -5.93 -19.07
N GLY A 8 -5.94 -5.50 -20.28
CA GLY A 8 -5.01 -4.97 -21.28
C GLY A 8 -4.24 -3.73 -20.79
N GLN A 9 -4.93 -2.82 -20.12
CA GLN A 9 -4.29 -1.65 -19.51
C GLN A 9 -3.31 -2.04 -18.41
N ARG A 10 -3.63 -3.03 -17.55
CA ARG A 10 -2.71 -3.52 -16.51
C ARG A 10 -1.43 -4.11 -17.10
N VAL A 11 -1.56 -4.90 -18.18
CA VAL A 11 -0.40 -5.44 -18.91
C VAL A 11 0.47 -4.29 -19.42
N ARG A 12 -0.13 -3.28 -20.06
CA ARG A 12 0.58 -2.13 -20.59
C ARG A 12 1.31 -1.33 -19.51
N GLU A 13 0.64 -1.06 -18.39
CA GLU A 13 1.21 -0.33 -17.25
C GLU A 13 2.45 -1.03 -16.70
N LEU A 14 2.33 -2.32 -16.37
CA LEU A 14 3.43 -3.11 -15.83
C LEU A 14 4.58 -3.26 -16.83
N ARG A 15 4.26 -3.43 -18.13
CA ARG A 15 5.25 -3.47 -19.20
C ARG A 15 6.06 -2.17 -19.27
N LEU A 16 5.39 -1.02 -19.21
CA LEU A 16 6.05 0.28 -19.23
C LEU A 16 6.89 0.51 -17.96
N LYS A 17 6.39 0.13 -16.78
CA LYS A 17 7.16 0.17 -15.52
C LYS A 17 8.42 -0.69 -15.57
N ALA A 18 8.37 -1.82 -16.28
CA ALA A 18 9.53 -2.67 -16.52
C ALA A 18 10.42 -2.19 -17.68
N GLY A 19 10.14 -1.02 -18.29
CA GLY A 19 10.94 -0.45 -19.37
C GLY A 19 10.87 -1.22 -20.70
N MET A 20 9.85 -2.07 -20.89
CA MET A 20 9.74 -2.96 -22.04
C MET A 20 8.89 -2.37 -23.18
N SER A 21 9.29 -2.60 -24.44
CA SER A 21 8.41 -2.42 -25.60
C SER A 21 7.43 -3.59 -25.74
N GLN A 22 6.36 -3.44 -26.54
CA GLN A 22 5.46 -4.57 -26.85
C GLN A 22 6.21 -5.74 -27.48
N GLU A 23 7.20 -5.45 -28.34
CA GLU A 23 8.08 -6.45 -28.94
C GLU A 23 8.89 -7.20 -27.88
N ALA A 24 9.49 -6.48 -26.94
CA ALA A 24 10.28 -7.08 -25.88
C ALA A 24 9.44 -8.01 -24.99
N LEU A 25 8.22 -7.60 -24.63
CA LEU A 25 7.31 -8.45 -23.87
C LEU A 25 6.88 -9.68 -24.69
N ALA A 26 6.58 -9.51 -25.98
CA ALA A 26 6.18 -10.60 -26.87
C ALA A 26 7.27 -11.68 -26.97
N VAL A 27 8.52 -11.27 -27.21
CA VAL A 27 9.68 -12.17 -27.23
C VAL A 27 9.82 -12.92 -25.90
N ARG A 28 9.69 -12.22 -24.77
CA ARG A 28 9.83 -12.83 -23.44
C ARG A 28 8.70 -13.81 -23.11
N CYS A 29 7.49 -13.56 -23.62
CA CYS A 29 6.35 -14.47 -23.50
C CYS A 29 6.38 -15.64 -24.50
N GLY A 30 7.24 -15.59 -25.52
CA GLY A 30 7.14 -16.51 -26.66
C GLY A 30 5.84 -16.33 -27.47
N MET A 31 5.31 -15.10 -27.52
CA MET A 31 4.05 -14.75 -28.19
C MET A 31 4.29 -13.77 -29.34
N ASP A 32 3.33 -13.68 -30.26
CA ASP A 32 3.40 -12.70 -31.34
C ASP A 32 3.16 -11.26 -30.84
N ARG A 33 3.90 -10.29 -31.38
CA ARG A 33 3.77 -8.86 -31.04
C ARG A 33 2.34 -8.34 -31.22
N SER A 34 1.67 -8.73 -32.30
CA SER A 34 0.29 -8.32 -32.58
C SER A 34 -0.70 -8.93 -31.59
N TYR A 35 -0.40 -10.13 -31.06
CA TYR A 35 -1.17 -10.75 -29.98
C TYR A 35 -1.06 -9.92 -28.70
N ILE A 36 0.15 -9.58 -28.26
CA ILE A 36 0.37 -8.69 -27.10
C ILE A 36 -0.32 -7.34 -27.31
N GLY A 37 -0.20 -6.75 -28.50
CA GLY A 37 -0.90 -5.51 -28.83
C GLY A 37 -2.42 -5.62 -28.75
N GLY A 38 -3.00 -6.73 -29.23
CA GLY A 38 -4.44 -7.00 -29.13
C GLY A 38 -4.90 -7.23 -27.69
N VAL A 39 -4.08 -7.89 -26.86
CA VAL A 39 -4.33 -8.03 -25.42
C VAL A 39 -4.36 -6.67 -24.74
N GLU A 40 -3.35 -5.81 -24.98
CA GLU A 40 -3.29 -4.47 -24.38
C GLU A 40 -4.47 -3.56 -24.77
N ARG A 41 -5.02 -3.72 -25.96
CA ARG A 41 -6.21 -2.99 -26.43
C ARG A 41 -7.54 -3.62 -25.96
N GLY A 42 -7.50 -4.74 -25.24
CA GLY A 42 -8.71 -5.45 -24.80
C GLY A 42 -9.47 -6.15 -25.93
N GLU A 43 -8.82 -6.39 -27.07
CA GLU A 43 -9.39 -7.03 -28.27
C GLU A 43 -9.26 -8.56 -28.25
N ARG A 44 -8.66 -9.12 -27.20
CA ARG A 44 -8.40 -10.56 -27.05
C ARG A 44 -8.95 -11.05 -25.73
N ASN A 45 -9.77 -12.09 -25.78
CA ASN A 45 -10.10 -12.90 -24.62
C ASN A 45 -8.98 -13.94 -24.43
N ILE A 46 -8.17 -13.77 -23.39
CA ILE A 46 -6.93 -14.52 -23.15
C ILE A 46 -7.18 -15.71 -22.21
N SER A 47 -6.50 -16.84 -22.43
CA SER A 47 -6.57 -18.00 -21.55
C SER A 47 -5.79 -17.77 -20.25
N LEU A 48 -6.16 -18.47 -19.18
CA LEU A 48 -5.47 -18.38 -17.88
C LEU A 48 -3.98 -18.74 -17.97
N GLU A 49 -3.61 -19.71 -18.82
CA GLU A 49 -2.21 -20.07 -19.07
C GLU A 49 -1.42 -18.90 -19.68
N ASN A 50 -1.98 -18.23 -20.68
CA ASN A 50 -1.33 -17.08 -21.30
C ASN A 50 -1.24 -15.90 -20.33
N ILE A 51 -2.21 -15.73 -19.43
CA ILE A 51 -2.12 -14.75 -18.34
C ILE A 51 -0.90 -15.09 -17.46
N SER A 52 -0.74 -16.35 -17.06
CA SER A 52 0.42 -16.77 -16.25
C SER A 52 1.76 -16.52 -16.95
N ILE A 53 1.83 -16.78 -18.26
CA ILE A 53 3.05 -16.52 -19.05
C ILE A 53 3.36 -15.01 -19.05
N ILE A 54 2.35 -14.17 -19.28
CA ILE A 54 2.52 -12.72 -19.28
C ILE A 54 2.94 -12.19 -17.91
N THR A 55 2.32 -12.65 -16.81
CA THR A 55 2.70 -12.20 -15.46
C THR A 55 4.13 -12.60 -15.10
N ASN A 56 4.55 -13.82 -15.49
CA ASN A 56 5.92 -14.29 -15.28
C ASN A 56 6.93 -13.51 -16.13
N ALA A 57 6.59 -13.21 -17.39
CA ALA A 57 7.41 -12.38 -18.26
C ALA A 57 7.55 -10.93 -17.75
N LEU A 58 6.55 -10.44 -17.02
CA LEU A 58 6.58 -9.13 -16.36
C LEU A 58 7.26 -9.16 -14.98
N ASP A 59 7.70 -10.31 -14.51
CA ASP A 59 8.31 -10.52 -13.18
C ASP A 59 7.40 -10.06 -12.03
N VAL A 60 6.11 -10.39 -12.12
CA VAL A 60 5.11 -10.09 -11.09
C VAL A 60 4.30 -11.33 -10.70
N ASP A 61 3.96 -11.42 -9.43
CA ASP A 61 3.05 -12.46 -8.93
C ASP A 61 1.65 -12.28 -9.54
N MET A 62 0.98 -13.40 -9.83
CA MET A 62 -0.40 -13.37 -10.34
C MET A 62 -1.34 -12.66 -9.37
N SER A 63 -1.17 -12.84 -8.06
CA SER A 63 -1.95 -12.11 -7.04
C SER A 63 -1.71 -10.60 -7.14
N TYR A 64 -0.47 -10.14 -7.35
CA TYR A 64 -0.15 -8.72 -7.48
C TYR A 64 -0.67 -8.12 -8.79
N PHE A 65 -0.69 -8.90 -9.87
CA PHE A 65 -1.26 -8.45 -11.14
C PHE A 65 -2.73 -8.08 -10.98
N PHE A 66 -3.51 -8.96 -10.32
CA PHE A 66 -4.93 -8.79 -10.09
C PHE A 66 -5.29 -7.96 -8.85
N ASP A 67 -4.32 -7.66 -7.98
CA ASP A 67 -4.45 -6.69 -6.88
C ASP A 67 -4.42 -5.25 -7.43
N ASN A 68 -5.43 -4.93 -8.24
CA ASN A 68 -5.63 -3.62 -8.85
C ASN A 68 -7.12 -3.31 -8.87
N GLU A 69 -7.48 -2.08 -8.52
CA GLU A 69 -8.84 -1.56 -8.40
C GLU A 69 -9.75 -1.90 -9.59
N ARG A 70 -9.16 -1.98 -10.80
CA ARG A 70 -9.86 -2.24 -12.05
C ARG A 70 -10.44 -3.66 -12.16
N PHE A 71 -10.02 -4.59 -11.31
CA PHE A 71 -10.52 -5.96 -11.28
C PHE A 71 -11.57 -6.20 -10.19
N SER A 72 -11.88 -5.19 -9.38
CA SER A 72 -12.87 -5.32 -8.33
C SER A 72 -14.30 -5.17 -8.88
N MET A 73 -15.14 -6.20 -8.74
CA MET A 73 -16.57 -6.16 -9.16
C MET A 73 -17.39 -5.15 -8.36
N HIS A 74 -17.08 -5.07 -7.07
CA HIS A 74 -17.53 -4.02 -6.19
C HIS A 74 -16.35 -3.07 -6.13
N SER A 75 -16.44 -1.93 -6.78
CA SER A 75 -15.54 -0.83 -6.48
C SER A 75 -15.41 -0.72 -4.95
N ALA A 76 -14.28 -1.16 -4.38
CA ALA A 76 -13.95 -0.88 -2.99
C ALA A 76 -13.67 0.63 -2.81
N TYR A 77 -13.85 1.44 -3.86
CA TYR A 77 -14.34 2.80 -3.73
C TYR A 77 -15.84 2.75 -3.50
N VAL A 78 -16.19 2.72 -2.24
CA VAL A 78 -17.33 3.50 -1.82
C VAL A 78 -17.00 4.93 -2.30
N LYS A 79 -17.48 5.37 -3.48
CA LYS A 79 -17.15 6.70 -4.04
C LYS A 79 -17.40 7.81 -3.01
N SER A 80 -18.41 7.61 -2.16
CA SER A 80 -18.72 8.48 -1.03
C SER A 80 -17.60 8.55 0.02
N GLU A 81 -16.67 7.60 0.09
CA GLU A 81 -15.47 7.73 0.91
C GLU A 81 -14.58 8.85 0.37
N TYR A 82 -14.41 9.03 -0.94
CA TYR A 82 -13.66 10.18 -1.46
C TYR A 82 -14.34 11.52 -1.20
N GLU A 83 -15.67 11.53 -1.02
CA GLU A 83 -16.45 12.72 -0.69
C GLU A 83 -16.28 13.13 0.79
N ARG A 84 -15.86 12.21 1.66
CA ARG A 84 -15.53 12.52 3.05
C ARG A 84 -14.28 13.39 3.13
N ALA A 85 -14.31 14.34 4.07
CA ALA A 85 -13.18 15.24 4.30
C ALA A 85 -11.89 14.45 4.59
N LEU A 86 -10.75 14.92 4.08
CA LEU A 86 -9.45 14.26 4.31
C LEU A 86 -9.17 14.08 5.80
N SER A 87 -9.56 15.04 6.64
CA SER A 87 -9.45 14.98 8.09
C SER A 87 -10.24 13.84 8.75
N GLU A 88 -11.26 13.29 8.09
CA GLU A 88 -11.99 12.12 8.59
C GLU A 88 -11.35 10.80 8.15
N ARG A 89 -10.60 10.84 7.05
CA ARG A 89 -9.96 9.67 6.43
C ARG A 89 -8.52 9.47 6.87
N PHE A 90 -7.86 10.55 7.26
CA PHE A 90 -6.47 10.57 7.69
C PHE A 90 -6.29 11.59 8.81
N VAL A 91 -5.69 11.14 9.92
CA VAL A 91 -5.30 11.99 11.03
C VAL A 91 -3.88 11.64 11.42
N TYR A 92 -3.05 12.65 11.66
CA TYR A 92 -1.70 12.46 12.17
C TYR A 92 -1.44 13.34 13.39
N HIS A 93 -0.47 12.94 14.19
CA HIS A 93 0.00 13.63 15.38
C HIS A 93 1.52 13.51 15.45
N ILE A 94 2.18 14.60 15.81
CA ILE A 94 3.62 14.67 16.00
C ILE A 94 3.88 15.02 17.46
N ASP A 95 4.61 14.15 18.12
CA ASP A 95 5.17 14.39 19.43
C ASP A 95 6.65 14.77 19.26
N PHE A 96 6.96 16.05 19.44
CA PHE A 96 8.32 16.58 19.26
C PHE A 96 9.26 16.15 20.38
N ASP A 97 8.74 16.01 21.61
CA ASP A 97 9.51 15.64 22.78
C ASP A 97 9.92 14.16 22.70
N GLU A 98 8.96 13.30 22.34
CA GLU A 98 9.20 11.87 22.17
C GLU A 98 9.71 11.50 20.76
N GLN A 99 9.85 12.45 19.83
CA GLN A 99 10.27 12.16 18.45
C GLN A 99 9.36 11.13 17.76
N VAL A 100 8.05 11.17 18.05
CA VAL A 100 7.07 10.22 17.52
C VAL A 100 6.21 10.89 16.47
N ILE A 101 6.16 10.29 15.28
CA ILE A 101 5.10 10.59 14.31
C ILE A 101 4.11 9.44 14.37
N SER A 102 2.83 9.76 14.46
CA SER A 102 1.76 8.78 14.42
C SER A 102 0.69 9.20 13.43
N TRP A 103 0.10 8.25 12.71
CA TRP A 103 -1.06 8.53 11.88
C TRP A 103 -2.02 7.35 11.80
N GLN A 104 -3.27 7.66 11.53
CA GLN A 104 -4.33 6.69 11.28
C GLN A 104 -4.87 6.84 9.87
N VAL A 105 -5.06 5.72 9.18
CA VAL A 105 -5.80 5.66 7.93
C VAL A 105 -7.16 5.02 8.21
N LYS A 106 -8.23 5.78 7.99
CA LYS A 106 -9.63 5.42 8.27
C LYS A 106 -10.52 5.40 7.03
N GLY A 107 -9.98 5.78 5.87
CA GLY A 107 -10.71 5.86 4.60
C GLY A 107 -9.76 5.76 3.41
N VAL A 108 -10.32 5.80 2.21
CA VAL A 108 -9.53 5.70 0.97
C VAL A 108 -8.76 7.00 0.74
N LEU A 109 -7.47 6.91 0.39
CA LEU A 109 -6.66 8.07 -0.01
C LEU A 109 -6.48 8.11 -1.53
N SER A 110 -6.62 9.29 -2.12
CA SER A 110 -6.22 9.54 -3.51
C SER A 110 -4.71 9.81 -3.59
N ALA A 111 -4.17 9.71 -4.80
CA ALA A 111 -2.78 10.06 -5.07
C ALA A 111 -2.47 11.53 -4.68
N ASP A 112 -3.42 12.43 -4.91
CA ASP A 112 -3.30 13.85 -4.55
C ASP A 112 -3.35 14.07 -3.04
N ASP A 113 -4.19 13.32 -2.31
CA ASP A 113 -4.21 13.34 -0.84
C ASP A 113 -2.84 12.97 -0.30
N VAL A 114 -2.25 11.87 -0.79
CA VAL A 114 -0.91 11.42 -0.36
C VAL A 114 0.14 12.47 -0.71
N GLY A 115 0.03 13.15 -1.85
CA GLY A 115 0.94 14.24 -2.22
C GLY A 115 0.94 15.38 -1.20
N LYS A 116 -0.25 15.84 -0.77
CA LYS A 116 -0.41 16.89 0.24
C LYS A 116 0.14 16.44 1.60
N LEU A 117 -0.27 15.26 2.07
CA LEU A 117 0.18 14.69 3.33
C LEU A 117 1.70 14.50 3.36
N SER A 118 2.28 14.07 2.24
CA SER A 118 3.72 13.90 2.11
C SER A 118 4.48 15.22 2.31
N PHE A 119 3.94 16.33 1.82
CA PHE A 119 4.54 17.64 2.00
C PHE A 119 4.55 18.04 3.49
N ASP A 120 3.41 17.92 4.16
CA ASP A 120 3.27 18.26 5.58
C ASP A 120 4.18 17.41 6.47
N LEU A 121 4.21 16.09 6.25
CA LEU A 121 5.04 15.16 7.00
C LEU A 121 6.55 15.39 6.77
N LYS A 122 6.94 15.76 5.54
CA LYS A 122 8.33 16.11 5.23
C LYS A 122 8.76 17.36 5.97
N ILE A 123 7.90 18.38 6.06
CA ILE A 123 8.14 19.58 6.85
C ILE A 123 8.27 19.21 8.33
N ALA A 124 7.35 18.42 8.88
CA ALA A 124 7.43 17.97 10.26
C ALA A 124 8.77 17.29 10.60
N CYS A 125 9.28 16.46 9.70
CA CYS A 125 10.56 15.77 9.88
C CYS A 125 11.78 16.72 9.99
N THR A 126 11.68 17.99 9.56
CA THR A 126 12.80 18.95 9.70
C THR A 126 12.94 19.49 11.12
N TYR A 127 11.88 19.40 11.92
CA TYR A 127 11.86 19.77 13.34
C TYR A 127 12.20 18.60 14.26
N LEU A 128 12.43 17.42 13.69
CA LEU A 128 12.77 16.20 14.40
C LEU A 128 14.22 15.79 14.14
N THR A 129 14.78 15.01 15.04
CA THR A 129 16.13 14.49 14.94
C THR A 129 16.16 13.34 13.95
N LYS A 130 16.87 13.55 12.83
CA LYS A 130 17.08 12.51 11.82
C LYS A 130 17.67 11.24 12.43
N GLY A 131 17.12 10.09 12.06
CA GLY A 131 17.52 8.76 12.55
C GLY A 131 16.96 8.39 13.92
N HIS A 132 16.19 9.28 14.56
CA HIS A 132 15.60 9.08 15.88
C HIS A 132 14.07 9.07 15.85
N ILE A 133 13.45 9.30 14.68
CA ILE A 133 12.00 9.34 14.56
C ILE A 133 11.42 7.94 14.77
N ARG A 134 10.43 7.83 15.66
CA ARG A 134 9.66 6.61 15.88
C ARG A 134 8.32 6.76 15.19
N LEU A 135 8.02 5.88 14.24
CA LEU A 135 6.82 5.98 13.42
C LEU A 135 5.78 4.94 13.83
N LEU A 136 4.58 5.40 14.15
CA LEU A 136 3.42 4.56 14.44
C LEU A 136 2.33 4.73 13.37
N ILE A 137 2.05 3.68 12.63
CA ILE A 137 1.04 3.66 11.57
C ILE A 137 -0.13 2.78 12.00
N ASP A 138 -1.34 3.33 12.04
CA ASP A 138 -2.55 2.58 12.34
C ASP A 138 -3.45 2.46 11.10
N ASN A 139 -3.40 1.30 10.46
CA ASN A 139 -4.23 0.96 9.30
C ASN A 139 -5.45 0.12 9.68
N ARG A 140 -5.69 -0.16 10.98
CA ARG A 140 -6.83 -1.01 11.40
C ARG A 140 -8.17 -0.42 10.99
N GLY A 141 -8.24 0.91 10.89
CA GLY A 141 -9.43 1.64 10.43
C GLY A 141 -9.70 1.55 8.92
N MET A 142 -8.85 0.90 8.12
CA MET A 142 -9.04 0.72 6.68
C MET A 142 -10.08 -0.37 6.38
N VAL A 143 -11.32 -0.14 6.82
CA VAL A 143 -12.46 -1.04 6.65
C VAL A 143 -13.65 -0.24 6.13
N ALA A 144 -14.27 -0.69 5.04
CA ALA A 144 -15.48 -0.12 4.47
C ALA A 144 -16.54 -1.23 4.34
N ASN A 145 -17.76 -0.96 4.82
CA ASN A 145 -18.86 -1.93 4.84
C ASN A 145 -18.49 -3.29 5.46
N GLY A 146 -17.68 -3.29 6.52
CA GLY A 146 -17.22 -4.51 7.20
C GLY A 146 -16.11 -5.27 6.48
N HIS A 147 -15.63 -4.78 5.33
CA HIS A 147 -14.55 -5.41 4.58
C HIS A 147 -13.29 -4.52 4.56
N PRO A 148 -12.09 -5.09 4.74
CA PRO A 148 -10.87 -4.33 4.55
C PRO A 148 -10.79 -3.86 3.10
N PHE A 149 -10.36 -2.62 2.88
CA PHE A 149 -10.03 -2.13 1.54
C PHE A 149 -8.52 -1.94 1.40
N VAL A 150 -8.07 -1.87 0.15
CA VAL A 150 -6.69 -1.60 -0.24
C VAL A 150 -6.64 -0.28 -1.00
N PHE A 151 -5.48 0.37 -1.03
CA PHE A 151 -5.30 1.56 -1.85
C PHE A 151 -5.17 1.21 -3.33
N SER A 152 -5.50 2.17 -4.19
CA SER A 152 -5.20 2.07 -5.62
C SER A 152 -3.68 1.90 -5.83
N PRO A 153 -3.24 1.28 -6.94
CA PRO A 153 -1.82 1.15 -7.22
C PRO A 153 -1.08 2.49 -7.33
N ASP A 154 -1.72 3.54 -7.86
CA ASP A 154 -1.13 4.87 -7.94
C ASP A 154 -0.98 5.52 -6.56
N THR A 155 -1.97 5.32 -5.67
CA THR A 155 -1.88 5.74 -4.27
C THR A 155 -0.78 4.95 -3.55
N ASN A 156 -0.70 3.63 -3.76
CA ASN A 156 0.36 2.79 -3.20
C ASN A 156 1.75 3.26 -3.64
N GLU A 157 1.94 3.58 -4.92
CA GLU A 157 3.21 4.08 -5.44
C GLU A 157 3.66 5.36 -4.72
N ARG A 158 2.74 6.31 -4.49
CA ARG A 158 3.05 7.53 -3.73
C ARG A 158 3.31 7.27 -2.25
N ILE A 159 2.59 6.33 -1.64
CA ILE A 159 2.86 5.93 -0.24
C ILE A 159 4.25 5.29 -0.15
N GLU A 160 4.61 4.43 -1.09
CA GLU A 160 5.95 3.82 -1.16
C GLU A 160 7.05 4.89 -1.32
N GLU A 161 6.84 5.92 -2.13
CA GLU A 161 7.77 7.05 -2.27
C GLU A 161 7.94 7.82 -0.95
N LEU A 162 6.83 8.15 -0.27
CA LEU A 162 6.86 8.82 1.04
C LEU A 162 7.62 7.97 2.06
N GLN A 163 7.29 6.69 2.14
CA GLN A 163 7.94 5.73 3.02
C GLN A 163 9.44 5.69 2.76
N LYS A 164 9.87 5.45 1.51
CA LYS A 164 11.29 5.46 1.10
C LYS A 164 12.02 6.72 1.54
N TRP A 165 11.38 7.89 1.40
CA TRP A 165 11.95 9.16 1.84
C TRP A 165 12.06 9.25 3.37
N MET A 166 11.07 8.77 4.12
CA MET A 166 11.04 8.86 5.58
C MET A 166 12.03 7.90 6.26
N PHE A 167 12.32 6.73 5.72
CA PHE A 167 13.10 5.72 6.46
C PHE A 167 14.49 6.17 6.94
N PRO A 168 15.30 6.93 6.17
CA PRO A 168 16.55 7.47 6.67
C PRO A 168 16.40 8.42 7.87
N HIS A 169 15.18 8.85 8.18
CA HIS A 169 14.85 9.67 9.33
C HIS A 169 14.33 8.84 10.52
N CYS A 170 13.91 7.59 10.31
CA CYS A 170 13.29 6.76 11.32
C CYS A 170 14.28 5.81 12.01
N GLN A 171 14.12 5.67 13.33
CA GLN A 171 14.77 4.65 14.15
C GLN A 171 13.98 3.33 14.16
N LYS A 172 12.65 3.43 14.30
CA LYS A 172 11.73 2.31 14.40
C LYS A 172 10.39 2.64 13.76
N VAL A 173 9.75 1.63 13.17
CA VAL A 173 8.46 1.76 12.49
C VAL A 173 7.53 0.63 12.94
N ALA A 174 6.43 0.96 13.61
CA ALA A 174 5.36 0.03 13.93
C ALA A 174 4.18 0.26 12.99
N VAL A 175 3.63 -0.83 12.42
CA VAL A 175 2.43 -0.76 11.59
C VAL A 175 1.38 -1.71 12.14
N LEU A 176 0.21 -1.18 12.50
CA LEU A 176 -0.97 -1.96 12.87
C LEU A 176 -1.79 -2.22 11.61
N CYS A 177 -1.92 -3.49 11.21
CA CYS A 177 -2.58 -3.93 10.00
C CYS A 177 -4.05 -4.30 10.25
N ASN A 178 -4.92 -4.06 9.27
CA ASN A 178 -6.35 -4.44 9.33
C ASN A 178 -6.61 -5.94 9.06
N SER A 179 -5.65 -6.64 8.45
CA SER A 179 -5.84 -8.02 7.98
C SER A 179 -4.51 -8.78 7.95
N LYS A 180 -4.60 -10.12 8.06
CA LYS A 180 -3.47 -11.02 7.85
C LYS A 180 -2.84 -10.85 6.47
N LEU A 181 -3.67 -10.56 5.46
CA LEU A 181 -3.22 -10.27 4.10
C LEU A 181 -2.34 -9.01 4.06
N MET A 182 -2.82 -7.89 4.61
CA MET A 182 -2.05 -6.65 4.68
C MET A 182 -0.73 -6.84 5.43
N LYS A 183 -0.75 -7.56 6.56
CA LYS A 183 0.48 -7.87 7.29
C LYS A 183 1.49 -8.61 6.41
N ASN A 184 1.06 -9.66 5.72
CA ASN A 184 1.92 -10.44 4.83
C ASN A 184 2.47 -9.58 3.67
N GLN A 185 1.66 -8.67 3.12
CA GLN A 185 2.10 -7.72 2.09
C GLN A 185 3.18 -6.78 2.63
N MET A 186 2.96 -6.18 3.80
CA MET A 186 3.92 -5.27 4.44
C MET A 186 5.23 -5.99 4.81
N ASP A 187 5.16 -7.23 5.30
CA ASP A 187 6.34 -8.06 5.61
C ASP A 187 7.19 -8.34 4.36
N ARG A 188 6.55 -8.63 3.23
CA ARG A 188 7.22 -8.81 1.94
C ARG A 188 7.84 -7.50 1.45
N LEU A 189 7.10 -6.40 1.53
CA LEU A 189 7.59 -5.07 1.13
C LEU A 189 8.84 -4.71 1.93
N GLY A 190 8.76 -4.78 3.26
CA GLY A 190 9.88 -4.48 4.15
C GLY A 190 11.12 -5.36 3.90
N SER A 191 10.92 -6.60 3.45
CA SER A 191 12.04 -7.49 3.08
C SER A 191 12.73 -7.05 1.78
N ARG A 192 11.97 -6.66 0.76
CA ARG A 192 12.51 -6.22 -0.55
C ARG A 192 13.25 -4.90 -0.49
N THR A 193 12.86 -4.04 0.45
CA THR A 193 13.36 -2.67 0.56
C THR A 193 14.42 -2.50 1.65
N GLY A 194 14.77 -3.56 2.38
CA GLY A 194 15.70 -3.54 3.51
C GLY A 194 15.12 -2.97 4.81
N MET A 195 13.86 -2.53 4.82
CA MET A 195 13.20 -1.87 5.95
C MET A 195 12.88 -2.83 7.11
N LYS A 196 12.93 -4.15 6.86
CA LYS A 196 12.68 -5.19 7.86
C LYS A 196 13.50 -5.07 9.15
N GLN A 197 14.65 -4.38 9.09
CA GLN A 197 15.51 -4.17 10.26
C GLN A 197 14.92 -3.19 11.28
N ILE A 198 14.13 -2.22 10.80
CA ILE A 198 13.56 -1.15 11.63
C ILE A 198 12.04 -1.20 11.71
N SER A 199 11.38 -1.99 10.84
CA SER A 199 9.93 -2.11 10.81
C SER A 199 9.40 -3.40 11.43
N ARG A 200 8.27 -3.31 12.12
CA ARG A 200 7.49 -4.45 12.60
C ARG A 200 6.00 -4.22 12.32
N HIS A 201 5.34 -5.24 11.79
CA HIS A 201 3.93 -5.20 11.41
C HIS A 201 3.12 -6.12 12.31
N PHE A 202 2.02 -5.61 12.85
CA PHE A 202 1.19 -6.27 13.85
C PHE A 202 -0.22 -6.46 13.30
N TYR A 203 -0.80 -7.63 13.51
CA TYR A 203 -2.18 -7.93 13.13
C TYR A 203 -2.82 -8.74 14.25
N LYS A 204 -4.03 -8.35 14.66
CA LYS A 204 -4.74 -9.03 15.74
C LYS A 204 -5.31 -10.35 15.23
N ASP A 205 -4.74 -11.46 15.70
CA ASP A 205 -5.24 -12.82 15.49
C ASP A 205 -5.63 -13.38 16.87
N GLY A 206 -6.93 -13.32 17.22
CA GLY A 206 -7.41 -13.69 18.56
C GLY A 206 -7.36 -12.55 19.59
N ASN A 207 -6.94 -12.85 20.82
CA ASN A 207 -7.01 -11.94 21.99
C ASN A 207 -5.75 -11.09 22.21
N GLU A 208 -4.83 -11.03 21.25
CA GLU A 208 -3.60 -10.26 21.39
C GLU A 208 -3.85 -8.74 21.37
N ASP A 209 -3.24 -8.02 22.31
CA ASP A 209 -3.19 -6.55 22.29
C ASP A 209 -2.02 -6.08 21.41
N VAL A 210 -2.31 -5.93 20.12
CA VAL A 210 -1.34 -5.46 19.12
C VAL A 210 -0.89 -4.02 19.35
N VAL A 211 -1.68 -3.19 20.04
CA VAL A 211 -1.30 -1.81 20.34
C VAL A 211 -0.23 -1.80 21.42
N ALA A 212 -0.42 -2.57 22.50
CA ALA A 212 0.58 -2.72 23.54
C ALA A 212 1.90 -3.28 22.98
N GLN A 213 1.85 -4.24 22.05
CA GLN A 213 3.04 -4.76 21.39
C GLN A 213 3.75 -3.70 20.53
N ALA A 214 2.99 -2.88 19.78
CA ALA A 214 3.55 -1.80 18.98
C ALA A 214 4.21 -0.72 19.87
N TYR A 215 3.57 -0.38 20.99
CA TYR A 215 4.10 0.56 21.98
C TYR A 215 5.40 0.06 22.60
N ALA A 216 5.43 -1.19 23.04
CA ALA A 216 6.64 -1.82 23.57
C ALA A 216 7.77 -1.83 22.53
N PHE A 217 7.46 -2.11 21.27
CA PHE A 217 8.45 -2.06 20.19
C PHE A 217 9.02 -0.66 19.97
N LEU A 218 8.16 0.37 19.93
CA LEU A 218 8.58 1.77 19.77
C LEU A 218 9.20 2.37 21.05
N GLY A 219 8.97 1.77 22.21
CA GLY A 219 9.37 2.34 23.50
C GLY A 219 8.57 3.58 23.87
N ILE A 220 7.26 3.57 23.59
CA ILE A 220 6.32 4.65 23.96
C ILE A 220 5.27 4.09 24.92
N THR A 221 4.68 4.94 25.76
CA THR A 221 3.66 4.54 26.74
C THR A 221 2.25 5.00 26.38
N HIS A 222 2.15 6.03 25.54
CA HIS A 222 0.89 6.63 25.14
C HIS A 222 1.00 7.23 23.74
N ASN A 223 -0.16 7.43 23.11
CA ASN A 223 -0.31 8.12 21.84
C ASN A 223 -1.76 8.64 21.78
N PRO A 224 -1.98 9.89 21.34
CA PRO A 224 -3.31 10.48 21.32
C PRO A 224 -4.23 9.91 20.23
N LEU A 225 -3.68 9.23 19.21
CA LEU A 225 -4.45 8.68 18.10
C LEU A 225 -4.72 7.18 18.26
N VAL A 226 -3.73 6.43 18.75
CA VAL A 226 -3.75 4.95 18.74
C VAL A 226 -3.92 4.43 20.16
N THR A 227 -5.14 4.32 20.67
CA THR A 227 -5.36 3.82 22.03
C THR A 227 -5.37 2.28 22.08
N PRO A 228 -4.87 1.67 23.17
CA PRO A 228 -5.10 0.25 23.44
C PRO A 228 -6.59 -0.06 23.49
N GLU A 229 -6.97 -1.24 23.03
CA GLU A 229 -8.35 -1.70 23.18
C GLU A 229 -8.63 -1.98 24.67
N PRO A 230 -9.84 -1.72 25.18
CA PRO A 230 -10.20 -2.17 26.52
C PRO A 230 -10.00 -3.69 26.58
N ILE A 231 -9.24 -4.16 27.58
CA ILE A 231 -9.16 -5.59 27.86
C ILE A 231 -10.56 -6.03 28.29
N GLY A 232 -11.25 -6.73 27.40
CA GLY A 232 -12.59 -7.30 27.63
C GLY A 232 -12.54 -8.51 28.54
#